data_AF-A0A670JY32-F1
#
_entry.id   AF-A0A670JY32-F1
#
_cell.length_a   1.000
_cell.length_b   1.000
_cell.length_c   1.000
_cell.angle_alpha   90.00
_cell.angle_beta   90.00
_cell.angle_gamma   90.00
#
_symmetry.space_group_name_H-M   'P 1'
#
loop_
_entity.id
_entity.type
_entity.pdbx_description
1 polymer ?
#
loop_
_entity_poly.entity_id
_entity_poly.type
_entity_poly.pdbx_seq_one_letter_code
_entity_poly.pdbx_strand_id
1 'polypeptide(L)'
;KCLQTALAPDVVHRDLKCDNVLLDKEMNVKLSDFGFSKRCFRDGSGKIIPSQTFCGSAAYAAPEVIQGIPYHPKIYDMWSLGVILYVMVSGYMPYDDSNVKRMLRLQKEHRVLFPDSLSMECKDLIFRMLQPDVSHRLRIEDVLNHPWVQGKRLKSRIF
;
A
#
# COMPACT_ATOMS: atom_id res chain seq x y z
N LYS A 1 6.19 -12.74 -1.66
CA LYS A 1 7.60 -12.36 -1.41
C LYS A 1 7.79 -10.84 -1.35
N CYS A 2 7.20 -9.99 -2.20
CA CYS A 2 7.19 -8.52 -2.01
C CYS A 2 6.71 -8.09 -0.60
N LEU A 3 5.69 -8.79 -0.10
CA LEU A 3 5.15 -8.58 1.24
C LEU A 3 6.12 -8.99 2.38
N GLN A 4 7.19 -9.76 2.12
CA GLN A 4 8.10 -10.23 3.19
C GLN A 4 8.95 -9.12 3.81
N THR A 5 9.27 -8.06 3.07
CA THR A 5 9.95 -6.90 3.67
C THR A 5 8.99 -6.03 4.47
N ALA A 6 7.71 -5.94 4.07
CA ALA A 6 6.65 -5.39 4.91
C ALA A 6 6.36 -6.25 6.16
N LEU A 7 6.72 -7.55 6.10
CA LEU A 7 6.64 -8.51 7.21
C LEU A 7 7.91 -8.53 8.08
N ALA A 8 8.99 -7.81 7.74
CA ALA A 8 10.08 -7.62 8.68
C ALA A 8 9.53 -6.83 9.88
N PRO A 9 9.55 -7.38 11.11
CA PRO A 9 8.66 -6.94 12.19
C PRO A 9 8.84 -5.48 12.59
N ASP A 10 9.94 -4.82 12.24
CA ASP A 10 10.18 -3.41 12.56
C ASP A 10 10.86 -2.63 11.43
N VAL A 11 10.67 -2.97 10.15
CA VAL A 11 11.17 -2.14 9.03
C VAL A 11 10.01 -1.63 8.18
N VAL A 12 10.09 -0.35 7.78
CA VAL A 12 9.14 0.34 6.89
C VAL A 12 9.89 0.95 5.72
N HIS A 13 9.28 0.96 4.54
CA HIS A 13 9.92 1.44 3.33
C HIS A 13 9.72 2.95 3.13
N ARG A 14 8.48 3.42 3.31
CA ARG A 14 8.06 4.82 3.17
C ARG A 14 8.20 5.47 1.78
N ASP A 15 8.53 4.70 0.75
CA ASP A 15 8.54 5.16 -0.66
C ASP A 15 8.18 4.01 -1.61
N LEU A 16 7.10 3.31 -1.28
CA LEU A 16 6.59 2.25 -2.16
C LEU A 16 5.91 2.88 -3.38
N LYS A 17 6.47 2.61 -4.54
CA LYS A 17 5.97 2.98 -5.86
C LYS A 17 6.26 1.86 -6.86
N CYS A 18 5.60 1.87 -8.02
CA CYS A 18 5.80 0.83 -9.03
C CYS A 18 7.26 0.71 -9.46
N ASP A 19 7.99 1.83 -9.56
CA ASP A 19 9.41 1.90 -9.90
C ASP A 19 10.31 1.14 -8.92
N ASN A 20 9.87 1.03 -7.65
CA ASN A 20 10.60 0.35 -6.58
C ASN A 20 10.18 -1.13 -6.42
N VAL A 21 9.32 -1.62 -7.32
CA VAL A 21 8.86 -3.01 -7.35
C VAL A 21 9.48 -3.71 -8.57
N LEU A 22 10.59 -4.40 -8.33
CA LEU A 22 11.35 -5.10 -9.35
C LEU A 22 10.91 -6.55 -9.50
N LEU A 23 11.15 -7.12 -10.68
CA LEU A 23 10.99 -8.55 -10.95
C LEU A 23 12.37 -9.16 -11.23
N ASP A 24 12.67 -10.31 -10.61
CA ASP A 24 13.83 -11.09 -10.99
C ASP A 24 13.54 -12.02 -12.18
N LYS A 25 14.58 -12.73 -12.64
CA LYS A 25 14.51 -13.68 -13.77
C LYS A 25 13.48 -14.81 -13.58
N GLU A 26 13.03 -15.05 -12.36
CA GLU A 26 12.05 -16.07 -11.99
C GLU A 26 10.65 -15.45 -11.74
N MET A 27 10.45 -14.19 -12.13
CA MET A 27 9.23 -13.42 -11.88
C MET A 27 8.91 -13.26 -10.39
N ASN A 28 9.90 -13.39 -9.49
CA ASN A 28 9.71 -13.03 -8.09
C ASN A 28 9.77 -11.52 -7.95
N VAL A 29 8.80 -10.98 -7.21
CA VAL A 29 8.78 -9.57 -6.87
C VAL A 29 9.79 -9.24 -5.76
N LYS A 30 10.61 -8.20 -5.96
CA LYS A 30 11.61 -7.66 -5.03
C LYS A 30 11.39 -6.16 -4.85
N LEU A 31 11.55 -5.66 -3.63
CA LEU A 31 11.58 -4.23 -3.37
C LEU A 31 13.01 -3.69 -3.50
N SER A 32 13.13 -2.47 -4.02
CA SER A 32 14.40 -1.74 -4.14
C SER A 32 14.26 -0.33 -3.58
N ASP A 33 15.39 0.37 -3.48
CA ASP A 33 15.45 1.77 -3.02
C ASP A 33 14.97 2.00 -1.58
N PHE A 34 15.78 1.51 -0.63
CA PHE A 34 15.55 1.68 0.80
C PHE A 34 16.03 3.03 1.34
N GLY A 35 16.26 4.04 0.48
CA GLY A 35 16.82 5.34 0.89
C GLY A 35 15.96 6.09 1.93
N PHE A 36 14.65 5.85 1.92
CA PHE A 36 13.71 6.41 2.91
C PHE A 36 13.30 5.42 4.01
N SER A 37 13.83 4.20 3.97
CA SER A 37 13.45 3.16 4.92
C SER A 37 13.91 3.47 6.33
N LYS A 38 13.14 3.03 7.32
CA LYS A 38 13.45 3.26 8.74
C LYS A 38 13.06 2.05 9.57
N ARG A 39 13.77 1.84 10.67
CA ARG A 39 13.28 0.94 11.72
C ARG A 39 12.13 1.61 12.50
N CYS A 40 11.08 0.87 12.78
CA CYS A 40 10.04 1.31 13.70
C CYS A 40 10.62 1.35 15.11
N PHE A 41 10.74 2.56 15.67
CA PHE A 41 11.09 2.73 17.07
C PHE A 41 9.83 2.60 17.92
N ARG A 42 9.99 2.12 19.16
CA ARG A 42 8.91 2.00 20.13
C ARG A 42 9.18 2.91 21.33
N ASP A 43 8.13 3.49 21.89
CA ASP A 43 8.23 4.24 23.13
C ASP A 43 8.36 3.29 24.35
N GLY A 44 8.46 3.86 25.56
CA GLY A 44 8.54 3.09 26.80
C GLY A 44 7.34 2.18 27.10
N SER A 45 6.23 2.34 26.37
CA SER A 45 5.04 1.49 26.46
C SER A 45 5.00 0.39 25.39
N GLY A 46 6.01 0.32 24.52
CA GLY A 46 6.09 -0.64 23.42
C GLY A 46 5.31 -0.25 22.16
N LYS A 47 4.69 0.94 22.13
CA LYS A 47 3.94 1.45 20.98
C LYS A 47 4.88 2.04 19.94
N ILE A 48 4.61 1.80 18.66
CA ILE A 48 5.40 2.37 17.57
C ILE A 48 5.30 3.91 17.58
N ILE A 49 6.45 4.57 17.54
CA ILE A 49 6.57 6.02 17.49
C ILE A 49 6.14 6.50 16.08
N PRO A 50 5.19 7.44 15.97
CA PRO A 50 4.77 7.99 14.70
C PRO A 50 5.91 8.69 13.95
N SER A 51 5.87 8.63 12.62
CA SER A 51 6.73 9.43 11.77
C SER A 51 6.13 10.82 11.58
N GLN A 52 6.96 11.86 11.68
CA GLN A 52 6.54 13.26 11.49
C GLN A 52 7.00 13.84 10.15
N THR A 53 7.90 13.16 9.44
CA THR A 53 8.48 13.63 8.18
C THR A 53 7.73 13.05 6.99
N PHE A 54 7.36 13.91 6.04
CA PHE A 54 6.98 13.50 4.70
C PHE A 54 8.22 13.05 3.92
N CYS A 55 8.21 11.82 3.42
CA CYS A 55 9.24 11.28 2.53
C CYS A 55 8.54 10.37 1.51
N GLY A 56 8.94 10.45 0.25
CA GLY A 56 8.38 9.65 -0.85
C GLY A 56 7.52 10.43 -1.84
N SER A 57 6.96 9.73 -2.82
CA SER A 57 6.16 10.33 -3.90
C SER A 57 4.70 10.62 -3.51
N ALA A 58 4.24 11.85 -3.76
CA ALA A 58 2.88 12.31 -3.42
C ALA A 58 1.75 11.45 -4.02
N ALA A 59 1.96 10.91 -5.22
CA ALA A 59 1.00 10.08 -5.94
C ALA A 59 0.67 8.75 -5.21
N TYR A 60 1.57 8.28 -4.35
CA TYR A 60 1.42 7.05 -3.56
C TYR A 60 1.18 7.33 -2.07
N ALA A 61 1.05 8.61 -1.69
CA ALA A 61 0.95 9.01 -0.30
C ALA A 61 -0.49 8.97 0.21
N ALA A 62 -0.64 8.52 1.46
CA ALA A 62 -1.91 8.49 2.18
C ALA A 62 -2.37 9.90 2.59
N PRO A 63 -3.69 10.12 2.78
CA PRO A 63 -4.24 11.45 3.07
C PRO A 63 -3.65 12.08 4.32
N GLU A 64 -3.44 11.30 5.39
CA GLU A 64 -2.84 11.80 6.64
C GLU A 64 -1.41 12.34 6.44
N VAL A 65 -0.66 11.73 5.52
CA VAL A 65 0.72 12.10 5.21
C VAL A 65 0.78 13.35 4.36
N ILE A 66 -0.12 13.48 3.38
CA ILE A 66 -0.29 14.72 2.57
C ILE A 66 -0.72 15.90 3.46
N GLN A 67 -1.51 15.64 4.50
CA GLN A 67 -1.93 16.63 5.48
C GLN A 67 -0.85 16.99 6.53
N GLY A 68 0.32 16.35 6.49
CA GLY A 68 1.39 16.57 7.47
C GLY A 68 1.07 16.07 8.88
N ILE A 69 0.11 15.15 9.00
CA ILE A 69 -0.29 14.55 10.28
C ILE A 69 0.73 13.46 10.63
N PRO A 70 1.25 13.40 11.88
CA PRO A 70 2.10 12.29 12.31
C PRO A 70 1.42 10.95 12.07
N TYR A 71 2.11 10.03 11.40
CA TYR A 71 1.49 8.82 10.86
C TYR A 71 2.19 7.55 11.35
N HIS A 72 1.44 6.45 11.38
CA HIS A 72 2.00 5.14 11.62
C HIS A 72 2.65 4.62 10.33
N PRO A 73 3.97 4.46 10.26
CA PRO A 73 4.65 4.23 8.98
C PRO A 73 4.29 2.90 8.31
N LYS A 74 3.97 1.85 9.09
CA LYS A 74 3.47 0.59 8.49
C LYS A 74 2.09 0.73 7.85
N ILE A 75 1.20 1.52 8.44
CA ILE A 75 -0.16 1.71 7.92
C ILE A 75 -0.13 2.63 6.69
N TYR A 76 0.86 3.52 6.64
CA TYR A 76 1.20 4.27 5.43
C TYR A 76 1.64 3.35 4.29
N ASP A 77 2.59 2.44 4.52
CA ASP A 77 3.04 1.49 3.48
C ASP A 77 1.86 0.65 2.92
N MET A 78 0.84 0.33 3.74
CA MET A 78 -0.37 -0.38 3.27
C MET A 78 -1.19 0.43 2.25
N TRP A 79 -1.27 1.75 2.42
CA TRP A 79 -1.91 2.62 1.43
C TRP A 79 -1.14 2.60 0.11
N SER A 80 0.18 2.80 0.16
CA SER A 80 1.03 2.79 -1.02
C SER A 80 0.97 1.45 -1.76
N LEU A 81 0.92 0.33 -1.04
CA LEU A 81 0.67 -0.99 -1.63
C LEU A 81 -0.70 -1.09 -2.32
N GLY A 82 -1.74 -0.44 -1.77
CA GLY A 82 -3.06 -0.37 -2.39
C GLY A 82 -3.03 0.42 -3.70
N VAL A 83 -2.29 1.53 -3.75
CA VAL A 83 -2.07 2.31 -4.98
C VAL A 83 -1.31 1.48 -6.01
N ILE A 84 -0.23 0.81 -5.62
CA ILE A 84 0.54 -0.08 -6.51
C ILE A 84 -0.35 -1.19 -7.07
N LEU A 85 -1.13 -1.86 -6.21
CA LEU A 85 -2.03 -2.92 -6.64
C LEU A 85 -3.06 -2.40 -7.64
N TYR A 86 -3.65 -1.23 -7.38
CA TYR A 86 -4.55 -0.58 -8.33
C TYR A 86 -3.89 -0.38 -9.69
N VAL A 87 -2.70 0.23 -9.72
CA VAL A 87 -1.97 0.49 -10.97
C VAL A 87 -1.65 -0.80 -11.71
N MET A 88 -1.27 -1.87 -11.00
CA MET A 88 -0.96 -3.17 -11.62
C MET A 88 -2.18 -3.80 -12.31
N VAL A 89 -3.39 -3.60 -11.78
CA VAL A 89 -4.61 -4.23 -12.33
C VAL A 89 -5.37 -3.33 -13.31
N SER A 90 -5.20 -2.01 -13.22
CA SER A 90 -5.92 -1.02 -14.05
C SER A 90 -5.06 -0.39 -15.14
N GLY A 91 -3.74 -0.32 -14.93
CA GLY A 91 -2.79 0.38 -15.81
C GLY A 91 -2.73 1.90 -15.62
N TYR A 92 -3.44 2.48 -14.63
CA TYR A 92 -3.45 3.92 -14.36
C TYR A 92 -3.57 4.23 -12.86
N MET A 93 -3.36 5.48 -12.47
CA MET A 93 -3.40 5.91 -11.06
C MET A 93 -4.85 5.97 -10.53
N PRO A 94 -5.10 5.60 -9.26
CA PRO A 94 -6.44 5.73 -8.67
C PRO A 94 -6.86 7.19 -8.45
N TYR A 95 -5.89 8.10 -8.32
CA TYR A 95 -6.10 9.53 -8.14
C TYR A 95 -5.12 10.34 -9.01
N ASP A 96 -5.59 11.48 -9.50
CA ASP A 96 -4.80 12.45 -10.26
C ASP A 96 -4.02 13.37 -9.31
N ASP A 97 -2.70 13.29 -9.34
CA ASP A 97 -1.79 14.03 -8.46
C ASP A 97 -1.40 15.43 -8.98
N SER A 98 -1.84 15.81 -10.19
CA SER A 98 -1.61 17.15 -10.75
C SER A 98 -2.28 18.26 -9.91
N ASN A 99 -3.34 17.91 -9.18
CA ASN A 99 -4.02 18.79 -8.23
C ASN A 99 -4.15 18.12 -6.86
N VAL A 100 -3.11 18.29 -6.04
CA VAL A 100 -3.01 17.70 -4.69
C VAL A 100 -4.23 18.00 -3.82
N LYS A 101 -4.83 19.20 -3.91
CA LYS A 101 -6.04 19.55 -3.13
C LYS A 101 -7.25 18.69 -3.55
N ARG A 102 -7.44 18.52 -4.86
CA ARG A 102 -8.51 17.66 -5.40
C ARG A 102 -8.26 16.19 -5.09
N MET A 103 -7.03 15.72 -5.25
CA MET A 103 -6.60 14.38 -4.88
C MET A 103 -6.95 14.07 -3.42
N LEU A 104 -6.50 14.93 -2.50
CA LEU A 104 -6.74 14.76 -1.07
C LEU A 104 -8.25 14.73 -0.75
N ARG A 105 -9.05 15.57 -1.40
CA ARG A 105 -10.51 15.55 -1.25
C ARG A 105 -11.10 14.20 -1.66
N LEU A 106 -10.74 13.69 -2.84
CA LEU A 106 -11.24 12.40 -3.35
C LEU A 106 -10.80 11.24 -2.48
N GLN A 107 -9.54 11.26 -2.02
CA GLN A 107 -9.03 10.29 -1.05
C GLN A 107 -9.90 10.29 0.20
N LYS A 108 -10.14 11.46 0.82
CA LYS A 108 -10.94 11.57 2.06
C LYS A 108 -12.42 11.20 1.88
N GLU A 109 -13.00 11.44 0.70
CA GLU A 109 -14.36 10.99 0.35
C GLU A 109 -14.41 9.49 0.04
N HIS A 110 -13.27 8.78 0.11
CA HIS A 110 -13.09 7.37 -0.23
C HIS A 110 -13.60 7.02 -1.64
N ARG A 111 -13.42 7.95 -2.59
CA ARG A 111 -13.91 7.81 -3.97
C ARG A 111 -12.84 7.20 -4.87
N VAL A 112 -12.90 5.89 -5.02
CA VAL A 112 -12.06 5.13 -5.97
C VAL A 112 -12.91 4.69 -7.16
N LEU A 113 -12.51 5.07 -8.37
CA LEU A 113 -13.14 4.59 -9.60
C LEU A 113 -12.44 3.31 -10.05
N PHE A 114 -13.19 2.28 -10.41
CA PHE A 114 -12.64 1.01 -10.88
C PHE A 114 -13.11 0.69 -12.30
N PRO A 115 -12.27 0.08 -13.14
CA PRO A 115 -12.72 -0.53 -14.39
C PRO A 115 -13.78 -1.60 -14.15
N ASP A 116 -14.74 -1.72 -15.06
CA ASP A 116 -15.77 -2.77 -14.99
C ASP A 116 -15.21 -4.18 -15.15
N SER A 117 -14.05 -4.31 -15.81
CA SER A 117 -13.35 -5.59 -16.03
C SER A 117 -12.79 -6.23 -14.77
N LEU A 118 -12.64 -5.50 -13.66
CA LEU A 118 -12.09 -6.06 -12.42
C LEU A 118 -13.13 -6.87 -11.64
N SER A 119 -12.72 -8.02 -11.13
CA SER A 119 -13.54 -8.83 -10.21
C SER A 119 -13.91 -8.05 -8.95
N MET A 120 -15.07 -8.34 -8.38
CA MET A 120 -15.56 -7.68 -7.16
C MET A 120 -14.60 -7.85 -5.98
N GLU A 121 -13.95 -9.00 -5.85
CA GLU A 121 -13.01 -9.30 -4.77
C GLU A 121 -11.72 -8.47 -4.90
N CYS A 122 -11.30 -8.17 -6.13
CA CYS A 122 -10.16 -7.29 -6.39
C CYS A 122 -10.48 -5.85 -6.00
N LYS A 123 -11.66 -5.36 -6.43
CA LYS A 123 -12.18 -4.04 -6.08
C LYS A 123 -12.29 -3.90 -4.56
N ASP A 124 -12.86 -4.90 -3.87
CA ASP A 124 -12.99 -4.91 -2.41
C ASP A 124 -11.64 -4.82 -1.70
N LEU A 125 -10.66 -5.63 -2.11
CA LEU A 125 -9.32 -5.60 -1.51
C LEU A 125 -8.70 -4.21 -1.63
N ILE A 126 -8.65 -3.66 -2.86
CA ILE A 126 -8.05 -2.35 -3.11
C ILE A 126 -8.80 -1.25 -2.35
N PHE A 127 -10.14 -1.30 -2.37
CA PHE A 127 -10.97 -0.32 -1.68
C PHE A 127 -10.69 -0.28 -0.17
N ARG A 128 -10.50 -1.44 0.47
CA ARG A 128 -10.17 -1.55 1.89
C ARG A 128 -8.70 -1.22 2.22
N MET A 129 -7.76 -1.44 1.29
CA MET A 129 -6.38 -0.95 1.41
C MET A 129 -6.30 0.58 1.30
N LEU A 130 -7.14 1.18 0.47
CA LEU A 130 -7.26 2.63 0.26
C LEU A 130 -8.27 3.30 1.19
N GLN A 131 -8.47 2.76 2.39
CA GLN A 131 -9.35 3.31 3.41
C GLN A 131 -8.69 4.54 4.09
N PRO A 132 -9.31 5.74 4.01
CA PRO A 132 -8.75 6.96 4.61
C PRO A 132 -8.65 6.90 6.13
N ASP A 133 -9.63 6.26 6.78
CA ASP A 133 -9.56 6.03 8.22
C ASP A 133 -8.52 4.95 8.53
N VAL A 134 -7.40 5.38 9.11
CA VAL A 134 -6.26 4.52 9.49
C VAL A 134 -6.64 3.35 10.41
N SER A 135 -7.73 3.47 11.19
CA SER A 135 -8.21 2.41 12.07
C SER A 135 -8.93 1.28 11.33
N HIS A 136 -9.51 1.60 10.17
CA HIS A 136 -10.23 0.67 9.31
C HIS A 136 -9.40 0.18 8.12
N ARG A 137 -8.22 0.77 7.88
CA ARG A 137 -7.31 0.38 6.80
C ARG A 137 -6.72 -1.01 7.05
N LEU A 138 -6.75 -1.85 6.01
CA LEU A 138 -6.24 -3.22 6.10
C LEU A 138 -4.78 -3.25 6.56
N ARG A 139 -4.48 -4.20 7.44
CA ARG A 139 -3.11 -4.57 7.78
C ARG A 139 -2.64 -5.68 6.86
N ILE A 140 -1.33 -5.91 6.87
CA ILE A 140 -0.72 -6.92 6.00
C ILE A 140 -1.29 -8.32 6.21
N GLU A 141 -1.59 -8.68 7.46
CA GLU A 141 -2.21 -9.95 7.83
C GLU A 141 -3.60 -10.10 7.19
N ASP A 142 -4.40 -9.04 7.21
CA ASP A 142 -5.74 -9.02 6.61
C ASP A 142 -5.66 -9.11 5.07
N VAL A 143 -4.71 -8.40 4.45
CA VAL A 143 -4.46 -8.48 3.01
C VAL A 143 -4.08 -9.90 2.61
N LEU A 144 -3.17 -10.52 3.35
CA LEU A 144 -2.74 -11.90 3.08
C LEU A 144 -3.90 -12.88 3.17
N ASN A 145 -4.81 -12.70 4.13
CA ASN A 145 -5.98 -13.55 4.32
C ASN A 145 -7.18 -13.17 3.45
N HIS A 146 -7.09 -12.11 2.65
CA HIS A 146 -8.19 -11.65 1.83
C HIS A 146 -8.60 -12.69 0.77
N PRO A 147 -9.90 -12.89 0.49
CA PRO A 147 -10.36 -13.86 -0.50
C PRO A 147 -9.70 -13.72 -1.88
N TRP A 148 -9.47 -12.49 -2.34
CA TRP A 148 -8.77 -12.23 -3.61
C TRP A 148 -7.32 -12.72 -3.63
N VAL A 149 -6.63 -12.68 -2.48
CA VAL A 149 -5.25 -13.18 -2.35
C VAL A 149 -5.23 -14.70 -2.17
N GLN A 150 -6.24 -15.24 -1.48
CA GLN A 150 -6.37 -16.68 -1.20
C GLN A 150 -6.91 -17.49 -2.39
N GLY A 151 -7.74 -16.90 -3.26
CA GLY A 151 -8.33 -17.57 -4.43
C GLY A 151 -7.69 -17.11 -5.75
N LYS A 152 -7.17 -17.97 -6.63
CA LYS A 152 -7.09 -19.43 -6.71
C LYS A 152 -5.63 -19.83 -6.48
N ARG A 153 -5.34 -20.79 -5.59
CA ARG A 153 -4.22 -21.72 -5.85
C ARG A 153 -4.48 -22.23 -7.26
N LEU A 154 -3.72 -21.74 -8.25
CA LEU A 154 -3.57 -22.43 -9.52
C LEU A 154 -3.31 -23.87 -9.11
N LYS A 155 -4.24 -24.78 -9.42
CA LYS A 155 -3.95 -26.20 -9.31
C LYS A 155 -2.64 -26.34 -10.06
N SER A 156 -1.59 -26.68 -9.32
CA SER A 156 -0.30 -27.07 -9.89
C SER A 156 -0.65 -27.93 -11.08
N ARG A 157 -0.18 -27.55 -12.29
CA ARG A 157 -0.23 -28.45 -13.43
C ARG A 157 0.43 -29.73 -12.95
N ILE A 158 -0.39 -30.74 -12.66
CA ILE A 158 0.06 -32.09 -12.43
C ILE A 158 0.63 -32.49 -13.80
N PHE A 159 1.96 -32.61 -13.85
CA PHE A 159 2.61 -33.42 -14.87
C PHE A 159 2.26 -34.89 -14.61
#